data_AF-A0A929FQ34-F1
#
_entry.id   AF-A0A929FQ34-F1
#
_cell.length_a   1.000
_cell.length_b   1.000
_cell.length_c   1.000
_cell.angle_alpha   90.00
_cell.angle_beta   90.00
_cell.angle_gamma   90.00
#
_symmetry.space_group_name_H-M   'P 1'
#
loop_
_entity.id
_entity.type
_entity.pdbx_description
1 polymer ?
#
loop_
_entity_poly.entity_id
_entity_poly.type
_entity_poly.pdbx_seq_one_letter_code
_entity_poly.pdbx_strand_id
1 'polypeptide(L)'
;MDEVVKKIAALGLPGVILVVTMAATGLTGAAAITAALAFLGGPAGMLGGIAVLGLAGLITDALAEVGLEDLLTAVYCQRRQIEPHGKLIEEIDSLSLFDGDIKDRLKATVTDGCGCATVVNAYLTDVTQEAIAILERVPGMTPAHHRDFKQSTPIIRLRDGTAVRTWKNPLGVDHVFLADSNDRMVYSGYVGWIHSEGFNSAIAQIRRNFS
;
A
#
# COMPACT_ATOMS: atom_id res chain seq x y z
N MET A 1 -12.77 1.74 -9.22
CA MET A 1 -11.46 1.14 -8.91
C MET A 1 -11.56 0.08 -7.81
N ASP A 2 -12.14 0.38 -6.64
CA ASP A 2 -12.20 -0.56 -5.49
C ASP A 2 -12.88 -1.90 -5.79
N GLU A 3 -13.95 -1.87 -6.60
CA GLU A 3 -14.68 -3.10 -6.96
C GLU A 3 -13.84 -4.03 -7.84
N VAL A 4 -12.98 -3.47 -8.70
CA VAL A 4 -12.08 -4.23 -9.57
C VAL A 4 -10.99 -4.88 -8.70
N VAL A 5 -10.39 -4.11 -7.80
CA VAL A 5 -9.40 -4.59 -6.83
C VAL A 5 -9.98 -5.72 -5.97
N LYS A 6 -11.21 -5.56 -5.47
CA LYS A 6 -11.90 -6.56 -4.65
C LYS A 6 -12.17 -7.85 -5.42
N LYS A 7 -12.58 -7.76 -6.68
CA LYS A 7 -12.82 -8.94 -7.54
C LYS A 7 -11.53 -9.67 -7.88
N ILE A 8 -10.44 -8.96 -8.17
CA ILE A 8 -9.13 -9.57 -8.43
C ILE A 8 -8.58 -10.20 -7.15
N ALA A 9 -8.69 -9.51 -6.01
CA ALA A 9 -8.27 -10.03 -4.72
C ALA A 9 -9.04 -11.29 -4.31
N ALA A 10 -10.35 -11.35 -4.61
CA ALA A 10 -11.18 -12.53 -4.37
C ALA A 10 -10.77 -13.76 -5.21
N LEU A 11 -10.12 -13.55 -6.36
CA LEU A 11 -9.55 -14.62 -7.19
C LEU A 11 -8.22 -15.14 -6.66
N GLY A 12 -7.57 -14.43 -5.73
CA GLY A 12 -6.30 -14.83 -5.14
C GLY A 12 -5.12 -14.78 -6.12
N LEU A 13 -4.19 -15.72 -5.99
CA LEU A 13 -3.01 -15.85 -6.85
C LEU A 13 -3.34 -15.92 -8.36
N PRO A 14 -4.37 -16.68 -8.80
CA PRO A 14 -4.89 -16.62 -10.18
C PRO A 14 -5.16 -15.20 -10.71
N GLY A 15 -5.76 -14.33 -9.89
CA GLY A 15 -6.06 -12.95 -10.28
C GLY A 15 -4.80 -12.10 -10.45
N VAL A 16 -3.81 -12.30 -9.58
CA VAL A 16 -2.51 -11.63 -9.69
C VAL A 16 -1.79 -12.04 -10.97
N ILE A 17 -1.69 -13.34 -11.25
CA ILE A 17 -1.03 -13.85 -12.46
C ILE A 17 -1.67 -13.27 -13.72
N LEU A 18 -3.00 -13.13 -13.74
CA LEU A 18 -3.72 -12.50 -14.84
C LEU A 18 -3.29 -11.04 -15.05
N VAL A 19 -3.28 -10.22 -14.00
CA VAL A 19 -2.86 -8.81 -14.09
C VAL A 19 -1.41 -8.68 -14.62
N VAL A 20 -0.51 -9.52 -14.11
CA VAL A 20 0.92 -9.50 -14.47
C VAL A 20 1.13 -9.91 -15.91
N THR A 21 0.50 -11.00 -16.34
CA THR A 21 0.59 -11.48 -17.72
C THR A 21 0.03 -10.45 -18.70
N MET A 22 -1.07 -9.77 -18.35
CA MET A 22 -1.61 -8.69 -19.17
C MET A 22 -0.65 -7.49 -19.29
N ALA A 23 -0.02 -7.09 -18.19
CA ALA A 23 0.91 -5.98 -18.21
C ALA A 23 2.24 -6.32 -18.91
N ALA A 24 2.78 -7.53 -18.72
CA ALA A 24 4.02 -7.98 -19.33
C ALA A 24 3.88 -8.21 -20.84
N THR A 25 2.71 -8.67 -21.30
CA THR A 25 2.50 -8.93 -22.73
C THR A 25 2.23 -7.66 -23.54
N GLY A 26 1.91 -6.53 -22.89
CA GLY A 26 1.59 -5.26 -23.56
C GLY A 26 0.49 -5.38 -24.62
N LEU A 27 -0.26 -6.48 -24.60
CA LEU A 27 -1.11 -6.92 -25.71
C LEU A 27 -2.57 -6.66 -25.36
N THR A 28 -3.12 -5.59 -25.93
CA THR A 28 -4.56 -5.36 -26.00
C THR A 28 -5.17 -6.39 -26.96
N GLY A 29 -5.69 -7.52 -26.47
CA GLY A 29 -6.44 -8.44 -27.34
C GLY A 29 -6.71 -9.86 -26.84
N ALA A 30 -7.46 -10.59 -27.66
CA ALA A 30 -8.00 -11.92 -27.37
C ALA A 30 -6.95 -13.02 -27.13
N ALA A 31 -5.72 -12.87 -27.61
CA ALA A 31 -4.69 -13.90 -27.50
C ALA A 31 -4.10 -14.05 -26.08
N ALA A 32 -3.84 -12.93 -25.39
CA ALA A 32 -3.33 -12.93 -24.01
C ALA A 32 -4.40 -13.46 -23.03
N ILE A 33 -5.66 -13.10 -23.28
CA ILE A 33 -6.82 -13.61 -22.52
C ILE A 33 -6.97 -15.11 -22.75
N THR A 34 -6.78 -15.60 -23.98
CA THR A 34 -6.81 -17.05 -24.30
C THR A 34 -5.70 -17.83 -23.59
N ALA A 35 -4.47 -17.29 -23.49
CA ALA A 35 -3.36 -17.96 -22.80
C ALA A 35 -3.58 -18.00 -21.28
N ALA A 36 -4.04 -16.90 -20.68
CA ALA A 36 -4.38 -16.86 -19.26
C ALA A 36 -5.61 -17.75 -18.94
N LEU A 37 -6.60 -17.80 -19.84
CA LEU A 37 -7.75 -18.69 -19.76
C LEU A 37 -7.38 -20.16 -19.92
N ALA A 38 -6.41 -20.50 -20.77
CA ALA A 38 -5.94 -21.88 -20.90
C ALA A 38 -5.16 -22.33 -19.66
N PHE A 39 -4.46 -21.41 -18.99
CA PHE A 39 -3.75 -21.69 -17.75
C PHE A 39 -4.68 -21.78 -16.53
N LEU A 40 -5.81 -21.05 -16.54
CA LEU A 40 -6.78 -20.98 -15.43
C LEU A 40 -8.06 -21.81 -15.67
N GLY A 41 -8.26 -22.31 -16.88
CA GLY A 41 -9.48 -22.96 -17.36
C GLY A 41 -9.45 -24.47 -17.17
N GLY A 42 -9.88 -24.91 -16.00
CA GLY A 42 -10.42 -26.26 -15.83
C GLY A 42 -11.72 -26.49 -16.65
N PRO A 43 -12.40 -27.64 -16.50
CA PRO A 43 -13.50 -28.11 -17.37
C PRO A 43 -14.79 -27.23 -17.44
N ALA A 44 -14.78 -26.01 -16.91
CA ALA A 44 -15.88 -25.03 -16.98
C ALA A 44 -15.73 -24.00 -18.13
N GLY A 45 -15.10 -24.41 -19.24
CA GLY A 45 -14.41 -23.55 -20.21
C GLY A 45 -15.19 -22.40 -20.87
N MET A 46 -16.53 -22.42 -20.93
CA MET A 46 -17.30 -21.32 -21.55
C MET A 46 -17.75 -20.25 -20.54
N LEU A 47 -18.22 -20.66 -19.36
CA LEU A 47 -18.65 -19.73 -18.31
C LEU A 47 -17.46 -19.05 -17.62
N GLY A 48 -16.38 -19.79 -17.39
CA GLY A 48 -15.11 -19.22 -16.92
C GLY A 48 -14.54 -18.21 -17.91
N GLY A 49 -14.66 -18.50 -19.22
CA GLY A 49 -14.30 -17.60 -20.32
C GLY A 49 -14.93 -16.22 -20.19
N ILE A 50 -16.26 -16.17 -20.06
CA ILE A 50 -17.01 -14.91 -19.98
C ILE A 50 -16.66 -14.12 -18.71
N ALA A 51 -16.51 -14.80 -17.57
CA ALA A 51 -16.15 -14.15 -16.31
C ALA A 51 -14.76 -13.50 -16.38
N VAL A 52 -13.77 -14.22 -16.94
CA VAL A 52 -12.40 -13.70 -17.11
C VAL A 52 -12.36 -12.58 -18.14
N LEU A 53 -13.10 -12.66 -19.24
CA LEU A 53 -13.19 -11.58 -20.23
C LEU A 53 -13.74 -10.28 -19.62
N GLY A 54 -14.78 -10.39 -18.79
CA GLY A 54 -15.33 -9.23 -18.07
C GLY A 54 -14.31 -8.61 -17.12
N LEU A 55 -13.55 -9.43 -16.40
CA LEU A 55 -12.47 -8.97 -15.51
C LEU A 55 -11.30 -8.38 -16.28
N ALA A 56 -10.87 -8.98 -17.39
CA ALA A 56 -9.77 -8.51 -18.20
C ALA A 56 -10.04 -7.10 -18.77
N GLY A 57 -11.28 -6.83 -19.20
CA GLY A 57 -11.68 -5.48 -19.61
C GLY A 57 -11.48 -4.44 -18.50
N LEU A 58 -11.91 -4.78 -17.27
CA LEU A 58 -11.76 -3.91 -16.10
C LEU A 58 -10.31 -3.75 -15.63
N ILE A 59 -9.51 -4.82 -15.74
CA ILE A 59 -8.06 -4.80 -15.43
C ILE A 59 -7.32 -3.89 -16.42
N THR A 60 -7.68 -3.95 -17.71
CA THR A 60 -7.03 -3.13 -18.74
C THR A 60 -7.24 -1.65 -18.48
N ASP A 61 -8.47 -1.26 -18.13
CA ASP A 61 -8.81 0.12 -17.79
C ASP A 61 -8.04 0.60 -16.55
N ALA A 62 -8.01 -0.23 -15.50
CA ALA A 62 -7.26 0.07 -14.28
C ALA A 62 -5.73 0.15 -14.53
N LEU A 63 -5.16 -0.74 -15.36
CA LEU A 63 -3.75 -0.70 -15.73
C LEU A 63 -3.39 0.57 -16.50
N ALA A 64 -4.30 1.09 -17.33
CA ALA A 64 -4.10 2.33 -18.06
C ALA A 64 -4.19 3.57 -17.14
N GLU A 65 -5.04 3.52 -16.12
CA GLU A 65 -5.28 4.64 -15.20
C GLU A 65 -4.20 4.76 -14.10
N VAL A 66 -3.85 3.67 -13.43
CA VAL A 66 -2.96 3.68 -12.25
C VAL A 66 -1.63 2.94 -12.44
N GLY A 67 -1.46 2.21 -13.55
CA GLY A 67 -0.26 1.41 -13.78
C GLY A 67 -0.21 0.10 -12.99
N LEU A 68 0.73 -0.77 -13.38
CA LEU A 68 0.84 -2.14 -12.84
C LEU A 68 1.16 -2.18 -11.35
N GLU A 69 2.11 -1.36 -10.90
CA GLU A 69 2.62 -1.42 -9.53
C GLU A 69 1.55 -1.02 -8.51
N ASP A 70 0.81 0.05 -8.77
CA ASP A 70 -0.24 0.54 -7.87
C ASP A 70 -1.46 -0.40 -7.86
N LEU A 71 -1.81 -0.99 -9.01
CA LEU A 71 -2.87 -1.99 -9.09
C LEU A 71 -2.50 -3.28 -8.33
N LEU A 72 -1.28 -3.79 -8.51
CA LEU A 72 -0.81 -4.98 -7.78
C LEU A 72 -0.73 -4.70 -6.28
N THR A 73 -0.23 -3.54 -5.90
CA THR A 73 -0.19 -3.08 -4.51
C THR A 73 -1.59 -3.14 -3.92
N ALA A 74 -2.58 -2.46 -4.52
CA ALA A 74 -3.96 -2.43 -4.03
C ALA A 74 -4.59 -3.84 -3.89
N VAL A 75 -4.33 -4.75 -4.84
CA VAL A 75 -4.82 -6.13 -4.79
C VAL A 75 -4.23 -6.90 -3.61
N TYR A 76 -2.91 -6.80 -3.39
CA TYR A 76 -2.27 -7.47 -2.26
C TYR A 76 -2.68 -6.87 -0.90
N CYS A 77 -2.97 -5.56 -0.84
CA CYS A 77 -3.56 -4.92 0.34
C CYS A 77 -4.90 -5.51 0.70
N GLN A 78 -5.75 -5.69 -0.31
CA GLN A 78 -7.08 -6.23 -0.12
C GLN A 78 -7.01 -7.71 0.32
N ARG A 79 -6.11 -8.50 -0.27
CA ARG A 79 -5.89 -9.91 0.13
C ARG A 79 -5.37 -10.05 1.55
N ARG A 80 -4.54 -9.13 2.03
CA ARG A 80 -4.04 -9.12 3.43
C ARG A 80 -5.15 -9.03 4.49
N GLN A 81 -6.32 -8.47 4.16
CA GLN A 81 -7.45 -8.43 5.10
C GLN A 81 -8.14 -9.78 5.26
N ILE A 82 -7.92 -10.71 4.34
CA ILE A 82 -8.63 -11.99 4.24
C ILE A 82 -7.67 -13.17 4.46
N GLU A 83 -6.40 -13.02 4.07
CA GLU A 83 -5.38 -14.06 4.08
C GLU A 83 -4.20 -13.72 5.02
N PRO A 84 -3.59 -14.73 5.69
CA PRO A 84 -2.49 -14.52 6.61
C PRO A 84 -1.19 -14.12 5.91
N HIS A 85 -0.43 -13.23 6.56
CA HIS A 85 0.80 -12.63 6.02
C HIS A 85 1.83 -13.64 5.49
N GLY A 86 2.04 -14.75 6.20
CA GLY A 86 3.04 -15.77 5.80
C GLY A 86 2.74 -16.40 4.43
N LYS A 87 1.46 -16.64 4.14
CA LYS A 87 1.01 -17.24 2.87
C LYS A 87 1.23 -16.27 1.69
N LEU A 88 0.94 -14.99 1.89
CA LEU A 88 1.14 -13.97 0.85
C LEU A 88 2.63 -13.75 0.54
N ILE A 89 3.49 -13.81 1.55
CA ILE A 89 4.95 -13.67 1.37
C ILE A 89 5.52 -14.87 0.62
N GLU A 90 5.08 -16.08 0.94
CA GLU A 90 5.49 -17.31 0.25
C GLU A 90 5.04 -17.32 -1.21
N GLU A 91 3.81 -16.85 -1.48
CA GLU A 91 3.31 -16.66 -2.84
C GLU A 91 4.20 -15.66 -3.62
N ILE A 92 4.52 -14.49 -3.04
CA ILE A 92 5.37 -13.49 -3.68
C ILE A 92 6.77 -14.04 -4.00
N ASP A 93 7.34 -14.83 -3.09
CA ASP A 93 8.66 -15.45 -3.27
C ASP A 93 8.64 -16.45 -4.44
N SER A 94 7.58 -17.25 -4.54
CA SER A 94 7.38 -18.27 -5.57
C SER A 94 7.09 -17.72 -6.98
N LEU A 95 6.71 -16.45 -7.11
CA LEU A 95 6.43 -15.83 -8.41
C LEU A 95 7.73 -15.54 -9.17
N SER A 96 8.23 -16.50 -9.96
CA SER A 96 9.44 -16.37 -10.77
C SER A 96 9.36 -15.35 -11.92
N LEU A 97 8.18 -14.78 -12.18
CA LEU A 97 7.91 -13.87 -13.30
C LEU A 97 8.27 -12.39 -13.04
N PHE A 98 8.58 -12.02 -11.79
CA PHE A 98 8.93 -10.65 -11.41
C PHE A 98 10.42 -10.48 -11.13
N ASP A 99 10.98 -9.34 -11.52
CA ASP A 99 12.32 -8.92 -11.13
C ASP A 99 12.42 -8.70 -9.60
N GLY A 100 13.63 -8.82 -9.05
CA GLY A 100 13.88 -8.77 -7.61
C GLY A 100 13.35 -7.50 -6.92
N ASP A 101 13.44 -6.35 -7.59
CA ASP A 101 12.99 -5.06 -7.04
C ASP A 101 11.47 -5.03 -6.79
N ILE A 102 10.67 -5.57 -7.72
CA ILE A 102 9.21 -5.64 -7.60
C ILE A 102 8.82 -6.58 -6.46
N LYS A 103 9.51 -7.72 -6.32
CA LYS A 103 9.28 -8.67 -5.22
C LYS A 103 9.56 -8.06 -3.86
N ASP A 104 10.69 -7.35 -3.73
CA ASP A 104 11.08 -6.71 -2.48
C ASP A 104 10.08 -5.61 -2.08
N ARG A 105 9.56 -4.84 -3.04
CA ARG A 105 8.52 -3.81 -2.81
C ARG A 105 7.16 -4.42 -2.44
N LEU A 106 6.76 -5.52 -3.05
CA LEU A 106 5.53 -6.26 -2.71
C LEU A 106 5.64 -6.91 -1.33
N LYS A 107 6.80 -7.51 -1.02
CA LYS A 107 7.07 -8.12 0.28
C LYS A 107 7.10 -7.07 1.39
N ALA A 108 7.72 -5.91 1.15
CA ALA A 108 7.63 -4.76 2.03
C ALA A 108 6.16 -4.37 2.23
N THR A 109 5.40 -4.08 1.17
CA THR A 109 3.96 -3.74 1.24
C THR A 109 3.11 -4.73 2.06
N VAL A 110 3.33 -6.04 1.92
CA VAL A 110 2.60 -7.07 2.68
C VAL A 110 3.06 -7.17 4.14
N THR A 111 4.36 -7.03 4.40
CA THR A 111 5.00 -7.14 5.73
C THR A 111 4.82 -5.87 6.56
N ASP A 112 4.97 -4.72 5.92
CA ASP A 112 4.92 -3.37 6.46
C ASP A 112 3.50 -2.78 6.47
N GLY A 113 2.54 -3.42 5.80
CA GLY A 113 1.26 -2.77 5.56
C GLY A 113 1.37 -1.86 4.36
N CYS A 114 0.32 -1.93 3.57
CA CYS A 114 0.32 -1.24 2.31
C CYS A 114 0.56 0.25 2.48
N GLY A 115 1.41 0.77 1.60
CA GLY A 115 1.69 2.18 1.42
C GLY A 115 0.43 3.01 1.61
N CYS A 116 0.48 3.79 2.68
CA CYS A 116 -0.57 4.60 3.27
C CYS A 116 -0.87 5.88 2.46
N ALA A 117 -0.71 5.89 1.14
CA ALA A 117 -0.92 7.10 0.34
C ALA A 117 -2.30 7.15 -0.30
N THR A 118 -2.79 6.03 -0.87
CA THR A 118 -4.01 6.04 -1.70
C THR A 118 -5.26 5.58 -0.94
N VAL A 119 -5.17 4.63 -0.02
CA VAL A 119 -6.34 4.20 0.80
C VAL A 119 -6.55 5.09 2.01
N VAL A 120 -5.50 5.73 2.51
CA VAL A 120 -5.55 6.57 3.71
C VAL A 120 -6.37 7.84 3.45
N ASN A 121 -6.23 8.47 2.30
CA ASN A 121 -6.99 9.70 1.96
C ASN A 121 -8.53 9.54 2.01
N ALA A 122 -9.08 8.33 1.89
CA ALA A 122 -10.52 8.10 2.00
C ALA A 122 -11.03 7.96 3.46
N TYR A 123 -10.11 7.80 4.43
CA TYR A 123 -10.43 7.59 5.85
C TYR A 123 -9.70 8.57 6.79
N LEU A 124 -8.91 9.50 6.25
CA LEU A 124 -8.30 10.56 7.05
C LEU A 124 -9.36 11.59 7.42
N THR A 125 -9.40 11.93 8.71
CA THR A 125 -10.08 13.10 9.22
C THR A 125 -9.34 14.36 8.78
N ASP A 126 -10.06 15.48 8.68
CA ASP A 126 -9.47 16.80 8.37
C ASP A 126 -8.29 17.14 9.31
N VAL A 127 -8.42 16.77 10.59
CA VAL A 127 -7.38 16.95 11.61
C VAL A 127 -6.09 16.18 11.29
N THR A 128 -6.21 14.91 10.88
CA THR A 128 -5.03 14.10 10.54
C THR A 128 -4.39 14.57 9.24
N GLN A 129 -5.19 14.97 8.24
CA GLN A 129 -4.68 15.51 6.99
C GLN A 129 -3.91 16.83 7.21
N GLU A 130 -4.43 17.72 8.06
CA GLU A 130 -3.71 18.96 8.43
C GLU A 130 -2.41 18.66 9.20
N ALA A 131 -2.42 17.67 10.09
CA ALA A 131 -1.21 17.24 10.80
C ALA A 131 -0.14 16.72 9.82
N ILE A 132 -0.51 15.92 8.82
CA ILE A 132 0.38 15.46 7.75
C ILE A 132 0.95 16.65 6.99
N ALA A 133 0.10 17.59 6.57
CA ALA A 133 0.53 18.78 5.83
C ALA A 133 1.51 19.66 6.62
N ILE A 134 1.41 19.71 7.95
CA ILE A 134 2.40 20.40 8.80
C ILE A 134 3.74 19.65 8.81
N LEU A 135 3.73 18.32 8.90
CA LEU A 135 4.93 17.49 8.88
C LEU A 135 5.66 17.56 7.53
N GLU A 136 4.93 17.48 6.42
CA GLU A 136 5.52 17.53 5.06
C GLU A 136 6.14 18.89 4.71
N ARG A 137 5.74 19.97 5.38
CA ARG A 137 6.36 21.29 5.21
C ARG A 137 7.70 21.41 5.92
N VAL A 138 8.07 20.46 6.79
CA VAL A 138 9.37 20.49 7.47
C VAL A 138 10.47 20.22 6.43
N PRO A 139 11.46 21.13 6.27
CA PRO A 139 12.58 20.90 5.38
C PRO A 139 13.30 19.59 5.72
N GLY A 140 13.61 18.78 4.71
CA GLY A 140 14.27 17.49 4.88
C GLY A 140 13.40 16.37 5.45
N MET A 141 12.08 16.55 5.49
CA MET A 141 11.14 15.47 5.79
C MET A 141 11.23 14.39 4.71
N THR A 142 11.67 13.20 5.11
CA THR A 142 11.83 12.04 4.22
C THR A 142 10.92 10.90 4.70
N PRO A 143 10.23 10.18 3.79
CA PRO A 143 9.39 9.05 4.18
C PRO A 143 10.15 8.00 5.00
N ALA A 144 9.59 7.61 6.15
CA ALA A 144 10.17 6.58 7.02
C ALA A 144 9.55 5.20 6.75
N HIS A 145 10.31 4.15 7.04
CA HIS A 145 9.87 2.77 6.84
C HIS A 145 8.90 2.34 7.95
N HIS A 146 7.89 1.54 7.62
CA HIS A 146 6.90 1.09 8.61
C HIS A 146 7.50 0.26 9.74
N ARG A 147 8.51 -0.58 9.48
CA ARG A 147 9.21 -1.36 10.52
C ARG A 147 9.59 -0.54 11.76
N ASP A 148 9.86 0.76 11.58
CA ASP A 148 10.27 1.67 12.63
C ASP A 148 9.08 2.15 13.49
N PHE A 149 7.85 2.01 12.99
CA PHE A 149 6.60 2.29 13.70
C PHE A 149 6.49 1.51 15.01
N LYS A 150 6.90 0.23 15.01
CA LYS A 150 6.88 -0.62 16.21
C LYS A 150 7.79 -0.11 17.32
N GLN A 151 8.83 0.65 16.96
CA GLN A 151 9.75 1.25 17.92
C GLN A 151 9.29 2.63 18.40
N SER A 152 8.28 3.21 17.74
CA SER A 152 7.75 4.52 18.08
C SER A 152 6.88 4.50 19.33
N THR A 153 6.96 5.58 20.10
CA THR A 153 6.17 5.78 21.31
C THR A 153 5.19 6.92 21.10
N PRO A 154 3.92 6.78 21.52
CA PRO A 154 2.93 7.84 21.38
C PRO A 154 3.26 9.00 22.33
N ILE A 155 3.38 10.21 21.79
CA ILE A 155 3.68 11.42 22.56
C ILE A 155 2.47 12.34 22.71
N ILE A 156 1.45 12.19 21.86
CA ILE A 156 0.17 12.89 21.97
C ILE A 156 -0.92 12.15 21.19
N ARG A 157 -2.17 12.27 21.64
CA ARG A 157 -3.37 11.93 20.87
C ARG A 157 -4.09 13.21 20.47
N LEU A 158 -4.47 13.29 19.21
CA LEU A 158 -5.25 14.38 18.62
C LEU A 158 -6.75 14.18 18.92
N ARG A 159 -7.56 15.22 18.70
CA ARG A 159 -9.02 15.21 18.97
C ARG A 159 -9.80 14.16 18.19
N ASP A 160 -9.30 13.74 17.05
CA ASP A 160 -9.88 12.70 16.19
C ASP A 160 -9.48 11.27 16.61
N GLY A 161 -8.66 11.13 17.65
CA GLY A 161 -8.14 9.86 18.12
C GLY A 161 -6.80 9.46 17.50
N THR A 162 -6.27 10.25 16.56
CA THR A 162 -4.98 9.98 15.93
C THR A 162 -3.84 10.15 16.93
N ALA A 163 -2.97 9.14 17.06
CA ALA A 163 -1.79 9.18 17.89
C ALA A 163 -0.58 9.67 17.09
N VAL A 164 0.03 10.77 17.53
CA VAL A 164 1.35 11.19 17.07
C VAL A 164 2.39 10.43 17.86
N ARG A 165 3.25 9.71 17.16
CA ARG A 165 4.29 8.86 17.74
C ARG A 165 5.65 9.32 17.25
N THR A 166 6.65 9.22 18.12
CA THR A 166 8.03 9.57 17.75
C THR A 166 8.98 8.45 18.12
N TRP A 167 10.05 8.34 17.34
CA TRP A 167 11.15 7.44 17.61
C TRP A 167 12.46 8.13 17.29
N LYS A 168 13.50 7.85 18.07
CA LYS A 168 14.86 8.26 17.76
C LYS A 168 15.66 7.00 17.52
N ASN A 169 16.17 6.84 16.30
CA ASN A 169 16.95 5.66 15.97
C ASN A 169 18.30 5.66 16.73
N PRO A 170 19.06 4.55 16.73
CA PRO A 170 20.37 4.49 17.39
C PRO A 170 21.39 5.52 16.89
N LEU A 171 21.19 6.08 15.70
CA LEU A 171 21.99 7.15 15.12
C LEU A 171 21.48 8.54 15.53
N GLY A 172 20.47 8.65 16.37
CA GLY A 172 19.95 9.94 16.86
C GLY A 172 19.06 10.71 15.89
N VAL A 173 18.63 10.08 14.79
CA VAL A 173 17.75 10.69 13.76
C VAL A 173 16.30 10.64 14.23
N ASP A 174 15.62 11.78 14.16
CA ASP A 174 14.24 11.94 14.62
C ASP A 174 13.24 11.38 13.59
N HIS A 175 12.36 10.49 14.04
CA HIS A 175 11.27 9.90 13.26
C HIS A 175 9.93 10.27 13.88
N VAL A 176 8.94 10.49 13.03
CA VAL A 176 7.53 10.71 13.38
C VAL A 176 6.65 9.71 12.65
N PHE A 177 5.61 9.28 13.34
CA PHE A 177 4.54 8.46 12.78
C PHE A 177 3.20 9.01 13.26
N LEU A 178 2.18 8.89 12.42
CA LEU A 178 0.80 9.09 12.83
C LEU A 178 0.08 7.74 12.78
N ALA A 179 -0.70 7.44 13.79
CA ALA A 179 -1.54 6.24 13.86
C ALA A 179 -3.00 6.64 14.06
N ASP A 180 -3.95 6.00 13.37
CA ASP A 180 -5.38 6.25 13.56
C ASP A 180 -5.89 5.73 14.92
N SER A 181 -7.18 5.90 15.17
CA SER A 181 -7.85 5.42 16.40
C SER A 181 -7.78 3.89 16.60
N ASN A 182 -7.49 3.14 15.54
CA ASN A 182 -7.32 1.68 15.56
C ASN A 182 -5.83 1.27 15.63
N ASP A 183 -4.94 2.21 15.94
CA ASP A 183 -3.49 2.05 16.00
C ASP A 183 -2.86 1.61 14.67
N ARG A 184 -3.51 1.94 13.55
CA ARG A 184 -2.97 1.71 12.20
C ARG A 184 -2.15 2.92 11.79
N MET A 185 -0.91 2.70 11.38
CA MET A 185 -0.05 3.77 10.86
C MET A 185 -0.69 4.39 9.61
N VAL A 186 -0.80 5.72 9.59
CA VAL A 186 -1.33 6.51 8.46
C VAL A 186 -0.28 7.42 7.84
N TYR A 187 0.78 7.77 8.59
CA TYR A 187 1.90 8.57 8.10
C TYR A 187 3.20 8.15 8.76
N SER A 188 4.32 8.25 8.02
CA SER A 188 5.67 7.99 8.51
C SER A 188 6.68 8.95 7.87
N GLY A 189 7.52 9.56 8.69
CA GLY A 189 8.55 10.49 8.22
C GLY A 189 9.74 10.56 9.17
N TYR A 190 10.88 10.99 8.66
CA TYR A 190 12.06 11.28 9.46
C TYR A 190 12.78 12.52 8.95
N VAL A 191 13.57 13.15 9.81
CA VAL A 191 14.39 14.30 9.47
C VAL A 191 15.83 14.08 9.89
N GLY A 192 16.78 14.55 9.08
CA GLY A 192 18.19 14.60 9.46
C GLY A 192 18.44 15.62 10.58
N TRP A 193 19.58 15.49 11.28
CA TRP A 193 19.92 16.32 12.45
C TRP A 193 19.85 17.82 12.22
N ILE A 194 20.14 18.29 10.99
CA ILE A 194 20.12 19.71 10.62
C ILE A 194 18.69 20.29 10.71
N HIS A 195 17.66 19.45 10.65
CA HIS A 195 16.26 19.86 10.63
C HIS A 195 15.48 19.48 11.92
N SER A 196 16.17 18.98 12.95
CA SER A 196 15.54 18.61 14.24
C SER A 196 14.79 19.76 14.90
N GLU A 197 15.25 21.01 14.77
CA GLU A 197 14.55 22.17 15.33
C GLU A 197 13.22 22.45 14.62
N GLY A 198 13.20 22.39 13.28
CA GLY A 198 11.99 22.52 12.47
C GLY A 198 10.99 21.40 12.76
N PHE A 199 11.49 20.17 12.92
CA PHE A 199 10.69 19.02 13.31
C PHE A 199 10.03 19.19 14.69
N ASN A 200 10.80 19.57 15.71
CA ASN A 200 10.26 19.80 17.05
C ASN A 200 9.22 20.93 17.06
N SER A 201 9.45 21.97 16.25
CA SER A 201 8.50 23.08 16.07
C SER A 201 7.18 22.62 15.43
N ALA A 202 7.25 21.74 14.41
CA ALA A 202 6.09 21.14 13.77
C ALA A 202 5.27 20.26 14.73
N ILE A 203 5.94 19.41 15.52
CA ILE A 203 5.28 18.59 16.54
C ILE A 203 4.60 19.48 17.60
N ALA A 204 5.26 20.55 18.04
CA ALA A 204 4.68 21.51 18.97
C ALA A 204 3.48 22.26 18.38
N GLN A 205 3.51 22.58 17.09
CA GLN A 205 2.39 23.18 16.37
C GLN A 205 1.19 22.24 16.28
N ILE A 206 1.41 20.98 15.89
CA ILE A 206 0.37 19.95 15.83
C ILE A 206 -0.27 19.76 17.20
N ARG A 207 0.56 19.68 18.25
CA ARG A 207 0.09 19.60 19.63
C ARG A 207 -0.80 20.80 20.00
N ARG A 208 -0.39 22.04 19.72
CA ARG A 208 -1.19 23.22 20.07
C ARG A 208 -2.52 23.30 19.31
N ASN A 209 -2.53 22.92 18.04
CA ASN A 209 -3.68 23.12 17.18
C ASN A 209 -4.74 22.02 17.34
N PHE A 210 -4.30 20.78 17.58
CA PHE A 210 -5.15 19.59 17.45
C PHE A 210 -5.21 18.69 18.69
N SER A 211 -4.58 19.08 19.81
CA SER A 211 -4.84 18.47 21.13
C SER A 211 -6.20 18.90 21.66
#